data_AF-A0AA43P779-F1
#
_entry.id   AF-A0AA43P779-F1
#
_cell.length_a   1.000
_cell.length_b   1.000
_cell.length_c   1.000
_cell.angle_alpha   90.00
_cell.angle_beta   90.00
_cell.angle_gamma   90.00
#
_symmetry.space_group_name_H-M   'P 1'
#
loop_
_entity.id
_entity.type
_entity.pdbx_description
1 polymer ?
#
loop_
_entity_poly.entity_id
_entity_poly.type
_entity_poly.pdbx_seq_one_letter_code
_entity_poly.pdbx_strand_id
1 'polypeptide(L)'
;MARAFASDYGYDLVSLLLTGDECSYVMGNPPFIGHQQHTQQIKDDMELVCGKAGGSLDYVAGWYFKAIDFLDGNPSAQFAFVSPNSITQSQQVAPLFKHVIERGWRIRFAHRTFCWDAQTTDNANVHVVIVGFDRGTNAPALYEYDDINGEPVEARPAHINGYLLDASDAFMEARSQKTGP
;
A
#
# COMPACT_ATOMS: atom_id res chain seq x y z
N MET A 1 -22.29 -17.10 -6.14
CA MET A 1 -21.56 -16.27 -7.12
C MET A 1 -20.34 -15.71 -6.41
N ALA A 2 -19.14 -15.92 -6.95
CA ALA A 2 -17.95 -15.28 -6.39
C ALA A 2 -18.01 -13.78 -6.72
N ARG A 3 -18.14 -12.94 -5.69
CA ARG A 3 -18.13 -11.48 -5.83
C ARG A 3 -16.68 -11.02 -6.07
N ALA A 4 -16.48 -10.08 -6.97
CA ALA A 4 -15.16 -9.48 -7.23
C ALA A 4 -14.87 -8.37 -6.19
N PHE A 5 -13.64 -8.35 -5.67
CA PHE A 5 -13.19 -7.28 -4.77
C PHE A 5 -13.40 -5.90 -5.39
N ALA A 6 -14.00 -4.98 -4.62
CA ALA A 6 -14.28 -3.60 -5.03
C ALA A 6 -15.26 -3.44 -6.21
N SER A 7 -16.12 -4.43 -6.47
CA SER A 7 -17.16 -4.37 -7.53
C SER A 7 -18.03 -3.11 -7.44
N ASP A 8 -18.29 -2.63 -6.22
CA ASP A 8 -19.17 -1.49 -5.95
C ASP A 8 -18.52 -0.14 -6.28
N TYR A 9 -17.19 -0.12 -6.51
CA TYR A 9 -16.43 1.07 -6.91
C TYR A 9 -16.23 1.15 -8.44
N GLY A 10 -16.89 0.29 -9.21
CA GLY A 10 -16.80 0.30 -10.67
C GLY A 10 -15.48 -0.24 -11.23
N TYR A 11 -14.66 -0.91 -10.43
CA TYR A 11 -13.42 -1.57 -10.87
C TYR A 11 -13.68 -2.95 -11.51
N ASP A 12 -14.69 -3.04 -12.37
CA ASP A 12 -15.02 -4.26 -13.13
C ASP A 12 -14.65 -4.06 -14.61
N LEU A 13 -13.36 -4.28 -14.91
CA LEU A 13 -12.77 -4.21 -16.26
C LEU A 13 -12.38 -5.61 -16.76
N VAL A 14 -13.18 -6.63 -16.51
CA VAL A 14 -12.71 -8.02 -16.70
C VAL A 14 -12.53 -8.42 -18.18
N SER A 15 -12.97 -7.62 -19.16
CA SER A 15 -12.82 -7.94 -20.60
C SER A 15 -11.72 -7.19 -21.36
N LEU A 16 -11.01 -6.23 -20.75
CA LEU A 16 -9.98 -5.42 -21.42
C LEU A 16 -8.64 -5.38 -20.68
N LEU A 17 -8.49 -6.11 -19.57
CA LEU A 17 -7.25 -6.15 -18.81
C LEU A 17 -6.26 -7.10 -19.48
N LEU A 18 -5.02 -6.63 -19.63
CA LEU A 18 -3.87 -7.49 -19.91
C LEU A 18 -3.82 -8.62 -18.89
N THR A 19 -3.29 -9.76 -19.29
CA THR A 19 -2.92 -10.79 -18.33
C THR A 19 -1.79 -10.26 -17.44
N GLY A 20 -1.67 -10.78 -16.21
CA GLY A 20 -0.61 -10.35 -15.28
C GLY A 20 0.80 -10.48 -15.90
N ASP A 21 1.02 -11.54 -16.68
CA ASP A 21 2.27 -11.84 -17.38
C ASP A 21 2.63 -10.82 -18.46
N GLU A 22 1.64 -10.09 -19.00
CA GLU A 22 1.82 -9.04 -20.01
C GLU A 22 1.73 -7.62 -19.43
N CYS A 23 1.36 -7.50 -18.14
CA CYS A 23 1.16 -6.22 -17.48
C CYS A 23 2.48 -5.62 -17.00
N SER A 24 2.92 -4.51 -17.59
CA SER A 24 4.14 -3.82 -17.13
C SER A 24 3.94 -3.04 -15.83
N TYR A 25 2.77 -2.41 -15.66
CA TYR A 25 2.50 -1.50 -14.54
C TYR A 25 1.07 -1.64 -14.03
N VAL A 26 0.92 -1.73 -12.71
CA VAL A 26 -0.35 -1.52 -12.01
C VAL A 26 -0.25 -0.27 -11.15
N MET A 27 -1.07 0.74 -11.40
CA MET A 27 -1.01 1.97 -10.61
C MET A 27 -2.38 2.61 -10.42
N GLY A 28 -2.54 3.36 -9.33
CA GLY A 28 -3.78 4.07 -9.09
C GLY A 28 -3.86 4.76 -7.73
N ASN A 29 -5.03 5.33 -7.45
CA ASN A 29 -5.39 5.93 -6.18
C ASN A 29 -6.60 5.18 -5.62
N PRO A 30 -6.40 4.07 -4.89
CA PRO A 30 -7.51 3.28 -4.37
C PRO A 30 -8.25 3.99 -3.24
N PRO A 31 -9.49 3.59 -2.90
CA PRO A 31 -10.31 4.26 -1.90
C PRO A 31 -9.70 4.26 -0.49
N PHE A 32 -9.82 5.40 0.19
CA PHE A 32 -9.27 5.61 1.53
C PHE A 32 -10.32 5.31 2.60
N ILE A 33 -10.35 4.06 3.09
CA ILE A 33 -11.27 3.62 4.14
C ILE A 33 -10.47 2.95 5.24
N GLY A 34 -10.50 3.52 6.44
CA GLY A 34 -9.79 2.97 7.58
C GLY A 34 -10.42 1.66 8.10
N HIS A 35 -9.62 0.78 8.67
CA HIS A 35 -10.09 -0.53 9.18
C HIS A 35 -11.27 -0.42 10.16
N GLN A 36 -11.32 0.65 10.96
CA GLN A 36 -12.41 0.91 11.92
C GLN A 36 -13.75 1.23 11.23
N GLN A 37 -13.71 1.65 9.97
CA GLN A 37 -14.88 2.04 9.16
C GLN A 37 -15.36 0.91 8.26
N HIS A 38 -14.78 -0.29 8.35
CA HIS A 38 -15.16 -1.43 7.54
C HIS A 38 -16.63 -1.83 7.77
N THR A 39 -17.44 -1.67 6.73
CA THR A 39 -18.76 -2.31 6.63
C THR A 39 -18.60 -3.82 6.55
N GLN A 40 -19.66 -4.60 6.77
CA GLN A 40 -19.59 -6.06 6.61
C GLN A 40 -19.07 -6.44 5.22
N GLN A 41 -19.49 -5.69 4.20
CA GLN A 41 -19.06 -5.92 2.84
C GLN A 41 -17.55 -5.71 2.63
N ILE A 42 -16.98 -4.67 3.24
CA ILE A 42 -15.54 -4.42 3.20
C ILE A 42 -14.77 -5.50 3.95
N LYS A 43 -15.31 -6.00 5.07
CA LYS A 43 -14.70 -7.11 5.80
C LYS A 43 -14.64 -8.37 4.95
N ASP A 44 -15.73 -8.70 4.26
CA ASP A 44 -15.79 -9.87 3.37
C ASP A 44 -14.81 -9.72 2.20
N ASP A 45 -14.74 -8.52 1.60
CA ASP A 45 -13.78 -8.21 0.53
C ASP A 45 -12.32 -8.35 1.03
N MET A 46 -12.00 -7.81 2.21
CA MET A 46 -10.66 -7.87 2.79
C MET A 46 -10.27 -9.28 3.26
N GLU A 47 -11.21 -10.06 3.77
CA GLU A 47 -10.97 -11.47 4.08
C GLU A 47 -10.69 -12.28 2.81
N LEU A 48 -11.41 -12.00 1.73
CA LEU A 48 -11.20 -12.65 0.43
C LEU A 48 -9.79 -12.40 -0.12
N VAL A 49 -9.25 -11.18 0.00
CA VAL A 49 -7.95 -10.81 -0.62
C VAL A 49 -6.76 -10.84 0.33
N CYS A 50 -6.94 -10.51 1.61
CA CYS A 50 -5.87 -10.43 2.60
C CYS A 50 -5.92 -11.56 3.63
N GLY A 51 -6.95 -12.42 3.61
CA GLY A 51 -7.16 -13.44 4.62
C GLY A 51 -7.21 -12.85 6.04
N LYS A 52 -6.51 -13.48 6.99
CA LYS A 52 -6.47 -13.06 8.40
C LYS A 52 -5.93 -11.63 8.60
N ALA A 53 -5.06 -11.14 7.72
CA ALA A 53 -4.49 -9.80 7.84
C ALA A 53 -5.53 -8.69 7.55
N GLY A 54 -6.58 -9.01 6.77
CA GLY A 54 -7.57 -8.04 6.32
C GLY A 54 -8.36 -7.36 7.44
N GLY A 55 -8.45 -7.99 8.62
CA GLY A 55 -9.19 -7.43 9.76
C GLY A 55 -8.53 -6.21 10.42
N SER A 56 -7.21 -6.04 10.27
CA SER A 56 -6.45 -4.92 10.85
C SER A 56 -5.96 -3.92 9.81
N LEU A 57 -6.11 -4.25 8.52
CA LEU A 57 -5.61 -3.43 7.42
C LEU A 57 -6.66 -2.42 6.96
N ASP A 58 -6.22 -1.23 6.59
CA ASP A 58 -7.07 -0.28 5.88
C ASP A 58 -7.42 -0.83 4.49
N TYR A 59 -8.58 -0.45 3.93
CA TYR A 59 -9.12 -1.08 2.71
C TYR A 59 -8.19 -0.97 1.49
N VAL A 60 -7.42 0.12 1.41
CA VAL A 60 -6.40 0.35 0.37
C VAL A 60 -5.38 -0.81 0.29
N ALA A 61 -5.08 -1.49 1.40
CA ALA A 61 -4.13 -2.60 1.44
C ALA A 61 -4.57 -3.79 0.57
N GLY A 62 -5.89 -3.96 0.36
CA GLY A 62 -6.40 -5.00 -0.55
C GLY A 62 -5.87 -4.86 -1.97
N TRP A 63 -5.60 -3.63 -2.44
CA TRP A 63 -4.99 -3.40 -3.76
C TRP A 63 -3.52 -3.85 -3.83
N TYR A 64 -2.79 -3.75 -2.72
CA TYR A 64 -1.40 -4.24 -2.65
C TYR A 64 -1.38 -5.76 -2.76
N PHE A 65 -2.23 -6.46 -2.00
CA PHE A 65 -2.37 -7.92 -2.08
C PHE A 65 -2.80 -8.36 -3.48
N LYS A 66 -3.83 -7.70 -4.05
CA LYS A 66 -4.27 -8.00 -5.42
C LYS A 66 -3.19 -7.75 -6.45
N ALA A 67 -2.43 -6.66 -6.37
CA ALA A 67 -1.37 -6.38 -7.33
C ALA A 67 -0.25 -7.42 -7.25
N ILE A 68 0.14 -7.81 -6.02
CA ILE A 68 1.14 -8.85 -5.78
C ILE A 68 0.72 -10.20 -6.36
N ASP A 69 -0.53 -10.60 -6.13
CA ASP A 69 -1.06 -11.86 -6.66
C ASP A 69 -1.26 -11.81 -8.18
N PHE A 70 -1.76 -10.70 -8.70
CA PHE A 70 -1.98 -10.51 -10.14
C PHE A 70 -0.67 -10.52 -10.93
N LEU A 71 0.42 -9.96 -10.37
CA LEU A 71 1.71 -9.82 -11.03
C LEU A 71 2.72 -10.94 -10.67
N ASP A 72 2.29 -11.99 -9.96
CA ASP A 72 3.22 -13.00 -9.40
C ASP A 72 4.08 -13.70 -10.47
N GLY A 73 3.50 -13.92 -11.66
CA GLY A 73 4.16 -14.51 -12.83
C GLY A 73 5.05 -13.53 -13.63
N ASN A 74 5.04 -12.24 -13.31
CA ASN A 74 5.75 -11.21 -14.07
C ASN A 74 6.85 -10.52 -13.24
N PRO A 75 8.09 -11.05 -13.25
CA PRO A 75 9.19 -10.49 -12.44
C PRO A 75 9.65 -9.09 -12.89
N SER A 76 9.23 -8.65 -14.08
CA SER A 76 9.59 -7.33 -14.62
C SER A 76 8.56 -6.24 -14.29
N ALA A 77 7.37 -6.63 -13.82
CA ALA A 77 6.30 -5.72 -13.52
C ALA A 77 6.60 -4.83 -12.31
N GLN A 78 5.93 -3.70 -12.27
CA GLN A 78 6.01 -2.74 -11.17
C GLN A 78 4.59 -2.34 -10.77
N PHE A 79 4.40 -1.94 -9.52
CA PHE A 79 3.14 -1.35 -9.12
C PHE A 79 3.33 -0.18 -8.17
N ALA A 80 2.40 0.79 -8.19
CA ALA A 80 2.47 1.96 -7.32
C ALA A 80 1.09 2.48 -6.95
N PHE A 81 0.89 2.83 -5.68
CA PHE A 81 -0.38 3.36 -5.21
C PHE A 81 -0.19 4.65 -4.42
N VAL A 82 -1.12 5.59 -4.62
CA VAL A 82 -1.40 6.65 -3.65
C VAL A 82 -2.15 5.99 -2.48
N SER A 83 -1.80 6.31 -1.25
CA SER A 83 -2.42 5.69 -0.07
C SER A 83 -2.46 6.67 1.10
N PRO A 84 -3.40 6.51 2.05
CA PRO A 84 -3.33 7.24 3.31
C PRO A 84 -2.01 6.92 4.01
N ASN A 85 -1.39 7.89 4.66
CA ASN A 85 -0.11 7.67 5.32
C ASN A 85 -0.15 6.62 6.45
N SER A 86 -1.35 6.28 6.96
CA SER A 86 -1.58 5.23 7.95
C SER A 86 -0.98 3.88 7.56
N ILE A 87 -0.92 3.54 6.25
CA ILE A 87 -0.35 2.25 5.79
C ILE A 87 1.12 2.08 6.16
N THR A 88 1.83 3.20 6.39
CA THR A 88 3.24 3.25 6.76
C THR A 88 3.46 3.52 8.25
N GLN A 89 2.40 3.40 9.06
CA GLN A 89 2.42 3.71 10.49
C GLN A 89 2.01 2.52 11.35
N SER A 90 2.83 2.25 12.37
CA SER A 90 2.59 1.30 13.46
C SER A 90 1.89 -0.01 13.04
N GLN A 91 0.58 -0.13 13.26
CA GLN A 91 -0.18 -1.38 13.18
C GLN A 91 -0.41 -1.89 11.75
N GLN A 92 -0.37 -1.01 10.74
CA GLN A 92 -0.58 -1.39 9.34
C GLN A 92 0.69 -2.00 8.71
N VAL A 93 1.86 -1.59 9.20
CA VAL A 93 3.14 -1.86 8.53
C VAL A 93 3.47 -3.34 8.52
N ALA A 94 3.40 -4.01 9.68
CA ALA A 94 3.73 -5.42 9.78
C ALA A 94 2.84 -6.33 8.91
N PRO A 95 1.50 -6.28 8.98
CA PRO A 95 0.66 -7.16 8.17
C PRO A 95 0.78 -6.91 6.65
N LEU A 96 1.02 -5.67 6.22
CA LEU A 96 1.17 -5.35 4.80
C LEU A 96 2.59 -5.65 4.28
N PHE A 97 3.61 -5.04 4.86
CA PHE A 97 4.96 -5.07 4.29
C PHE A 97 5.68 -6.41 4.52
N LYS A 98 5.31 -7.21 5.54
CA LYS A 98 5.77 -8.61 5.60
C LYS A 98 5.31 -9.39 4.36
N HIS A 99 4.04 -9.26 3.99
CA HIS A 99 3.50 -9.92 2.79
C HIS A 99 4.21 -9.45 1.51
N VAL A 100 4.46 -8.14 1.37
CA VAL A 100 5.22 -7.57 0.24
C VAL A 100 6.60 -8.23 0.11
N ILE A 101 7.38 -8.22 1.20
CA ILE A 101 8.78 -8.70 1.21
C ILE A 101 8.85 -10.22 1.05
N GLU A 102 7.96 -10.97 1.71
CA GLU A 102 7.88 -12.43 1.57
C GLU A 102 7.54 -12.86 0.14
N ARG A 103 6.85 -12.00 -0.62
CA ARG A 103 6.55 -12.21 -2.05
C ARG A 103 7.61 -11.63 -2.98
N GLY A 104 8.79 -11.27 -2.45
CA GLY A 104 9.96 -10.84 -3.23
C GLY A 104 9.87 -9.42 -3.78
N TRP A 105 8.89 -8.64 -3.35
CA TRP A 105 8.75 -7.24 -3.72
C TRP A 105 9.51 -6.35 -2.75
N ARG A 106 9.99 -5.20 -3.25
CA ARG A 106 10.63 -4.16 -2.45
C ARG A 106 10.13 -2.79 -2.86
N ILE A 107 10.30 -1.80 -2.00
CA ILE A 107 10.00 -0.41 -2.33
C ILE A 107 11.07 0.11 -3.30
N ARG A 108 10.64 0.46 -4.51
CA ARG A 108 11.47 1.08 -5.56
C ARG A 108 11.52 2.58 -5.40
N PHE A 109 10.41 3.20 -5.04
CA PHE A 109 10.38 4.59 -4.67
C PHE A 109 9.27 4.87 -3.67
N ALA A 110 9.40 5.93 -2.89
CA ALA A 110 8.34 6.40 -2.02
C ALA A 110 8.32 7.92 -1.89
N HIS A 111 7.15 8.52 -1.92
CA HIS A 111 6.89 9.83 -1.36
C HIS A 111 6.46 9.67 0.09
N ARG A 112 7.20 10.30 1.01
CA ARG A 112 6.81 10.43 2.42
C ARG A 112 5.55 11.29 2.53
N THR A 113 5.02 11.42 3.74
CA THR A 113 3.76 12.12 3.98
C THR A 113 3.78 13.53 3.39
N PHE A 114 2.82 13.80 2.52
CA PHE A 114 2.51 15.15 2.03
C PHE A 114 0.99 15.36 2.03
N CYS A 115 0.57 16.62 1.98
CA CYS A 115 -0.82 17.01 1.88
C CYS A 115 -1.28 16.91 0.43
N TRP A 116 -2.27 16.05 0.18
CA TRP A 116 -2.88 15.96 -1.15
C TRP A 116 -4.02 16.97 -1.26
N ASP A 117 -3.84 17.98 -2.11
CA ASP A 117 -4.92 18.85 -2.53
C ASP A 117 -5.78 18.10 -3.57
N ALA A 118 -6.78 17.37 -3.06
CA ALA A 118 -7.87 16.93 -3.91
C ALA A 118 -8.63 18.21 -4.27
N GLN A 119 -8.58 18.63 -5.53
CA GLN A 119 -9.32 19.77 -6.09
C GLN A 119 -10.86 19.55 -6.05
N THR A 120 -11.37 19.09 -4.91
CA THR A 120 -12.77 18.87 -4.58
C THR A 120 -13.24 20.00 -3.68
N THR A 121 -14.50 20.39 -3.80
CA THR A 121 -15.10 21.52 -3.07
C THR A 121 -15.06 21.40 -1.54
N ASP A 122 -14.81 20.21 -1.00
CA ASP A 122 -14.48 20.00 0.40
C ASP A 122 -12.96 19.89 0.53
N ASN A 123 -12.34 20.93 1.09
CA ASN A 123 -10.90 21.02 1.42
C ASN A 123 -10.48 19.97 2.47
N ALA A 124 -10.58 18.69 2.14
CA ALA A 124 -10.02 17.64 2.95
C ALA A 124 -8.52 17.55 2.65
N ASN A 125 -7.71 18.24 3.46
CA ASN A 125 -6.27 18.06 3.52
C ASN A 125 -5.97 16.62 3.99
N VAL A 126 -5.95 15.67 3.06
CA VAL A 126 -5.63 14.28 3.38
C VAL A 126 -4.12 14.09 3.26
N HIS A 127 -3.53 13.55 4.32
CA HIS A 127 -2.12 13.16 4.33
C HIS A 127 -1.96 11.83 3.60
N VAL A 128 -1.23 11.86 2.49
CA VAL A 128 -0.98 10.68 1.66
C VAL A 128 0.50 10.35 1.59
N VAL A 129 0.76 9.11 1.19
CA VAL A 129 2.05 8.63 0.71
C VAL A 129 1.84 8.09 -0.71
N ILE A 130 2.91 8.04 -1.49
CA ILE A 130 2.93 7.29 -2.76
C ILE A 130 4.02 6.25 -2.62
N VAL A 131 3.71 4.97 -2.83
CA VAL A 131 4.70 3.90 -2.70
C VAL A 131 4.70 3.05 -3.95
N GLY A 132 5.86 2.94 -4.59
CA GLY A 132 6.08 2.12 -5.77
C GLY A 132 7.01 0.94 -5.48
N PHE A 133 6.74 -0.19 -6.14
CA PHE A 133 7.37 -1.48 -5.86
C PHE A 133 7.89 -2.12 -7.14
N ASP A 134 8.99 -2.86 -7.00
CA ASP A 134 9.55 -3.73 -8.03
C ASP A 134 10.18 -4.98 -7.40
N ARG A 135 10.71 -5.88 -8.25
CA ARG A 135 11.57 -7.01 -7.84
C ARG A 135 13.04 -6.80 -8.26
N GLY A 136 13.45 -5.56 -8.47
CA GLY A 136 14.77 -5.18 -8.98
C GLY A 136 15.84 -5.08 -7.90
N THR A 137 17.02 -4.57 -8.27
CA THR A 137 18.15 -4.35 -7.35
C THR A 137 18.71 -2.91 -7.37
N ASN A 138 18.18 -2.05 -8.25
CA ASN A 138 18.61 -0.64 -8.35
C ASN A 138 18.42 0.12 -7.04
N ALA A 139 19.21 1.17 -6.79
CA ALA A 139 19.00 2.03 -5.62
C ALA A 139 17.58 2.66 -5.66
N PRO A 140 16.82 2.63 -4.56
CA PRO A 140 15.52 3.25 -4.50
C PRO A 140 15.57 4.78 -4.43
N ALA A 141 14.42 5.42 -4.65
CA ALA A 141 14.23 6.86 -4.54
C ALA A 141 13.30 7.20 -3.38
N LEU A 142 13.72 8.06 -2.46
CA LEU A 142 12.87 8.54 -1.36
C LEU A 142 12.65 10.04 -1.51
N TYR A 143 11.40 10.46 -1.62
CA TYR A 143 11.00 11.86 -1.72
C TYR A 143 10.51 12.34 -0.36
N GLU A 144 11.24 13.28 0.23
CA GLU A 144 10.98 13.83 1.57
C GLU A 144 10.46 15.26 1.48
N TYR A 145 9.64 15.65 2.45
CA TYR A 145 8.95 16.95 2.46
C TYR A 145 9.26 17.66 3.77
N ASP A 146 9.99 18.78 3.70
CA ASP A 146 10.20 19.68 4.86
C ASP A 146 8.91 20.45 5.19
N ASP A 147 8.19 20.86 4.14
CA ASP A 147 6.81 21.35 4.19
C ASP A 147 5.92 20.33 3.48
N ILE A 148 4.92 19.79 4.19
CA ILE A 148 3.97 18.82 3.64
C ILE A 148 3.14 19.39 2.47
N ASN A 149 3.11 20.70 2.28
CA ASN A 149 2.45 21.37 1.14
C ASN A 149 3.46 21.82 0.06
N GLY A 150 4.75 21.59 0.27
CA GLY A 150 5.83 22.03 -0.61
C GLY A 150 6.29 20.97 -1.60
N GLU A 151 7.36 21.28 -2.32
CA GLU A 151 8.03 20.35 -3.22
C GLU A 151 8.92 19.36 -2.46
N PRO A 152 9.04 18.10 -2.92
CA PRO A 152 9.91 17.13 -2.29
C PRO A 152 11.38 17.38 -2.58
N VAL A 153 12.23 16.94 -1.65
CA VAL A 153 13.66 16.71 -1.85
C VAL A 153 13.90 15.23 -2.06
N GLU A 154 14.65 14.89 -3.09
CA GLU A 154 14.98 13.51 -3.43
C GLU A 154 16.23 13.01 -2.70
N ALA A 155 16.10 11.88 -2.01
CA ALA A 155 17.17 11.09 -1.43
C ALA A 155 17.37 9.76 -2.18
N ARG A 156 18.58 9.21 -2.10
CA ARG A 156 19.00 7.94 -2.72
C ARG A 156 19.48 6.95 -1.66
N PRO A 157 18.57 6.42 -0.82
CA PRO A 157 18.92 5.48 0.24
C PRO A 157 19.35 4.13 -0.32
N ALA A 158 19.96 3.30 0.53
CA ALA A 158 20.33 1.94 0.14
C ALA A 158 19.12 0.98 0.18
N HIS A 159 18.17 1.23 1.07
CA HIS A 159 16.93 0.46 1.23
C HIS A 159 15.82 1.37 1.77
N ILE A 160 14.55 1.04 1.49
CA ILE A 160 13.40 1.73 2.10
C ILE A 160 12.54 0.67 2.76
N ASN A 161 12.34 0.77 4.08
CA ASN A 161 11.46 -0.15 4.81
C ASN A 161 10.00 0.28 4.80
N GLY A 162 9.11 -0.52 5.39
CA GLY A 162 7.66 -0.23 5.46
C GLY A 162 7.25 1.03 6.23
N TYR A 163 8.17 1.69 6.93
CA TYR A 163 7.97 3.00 7.56
C TYR A 163 8.48 4.16 6.69
N LEU A 164 8.87 3.87 5.45
CA LEU A 164 9.47 4.78 4.47
C LEU A 164 10.80 5.41 4.94
N LEU A 165 11.59 4.66 5.70
CA LEU A 165 12.88 5.09 6.24
C LEU A 165 14.05 4.40 5.52
N ASP A 166 15.19 5.09 5.43
CA ASP A 166 16.48 4.50 5.06
C ASP A 166 17.03 3.64 6.20
N ALA A 167 16.48 2.44 6.32
CA ALA A 167 16.83 1.47 7.35
C ALA A 167 16.40 0.09 6.90
N SER A 168 17.03 -0.95 7.44
CA SER A 168 16.60 -2.34 7.24
C SER A 168 15.14 -2.56 7.63
N ASP A 169 14.55 -3.63 7.09
CA ASP A 169 13.19 -4.02 7.45
C ASP A 169 13.12 -4.39 8.93
N ALA A 170 12.25 -3.67 9.63
CA ALA A 170 11.92 -3.90 11.02
C ALA A 170 10.40 -3.88 11.14
N PHE A 171 9.86 -4.66 12.06
CA PHE A 171 8.44 -4.70 12.33
C PHE A 171 8.25 -4.55 13.82
N MET A 172 7.55 -3.48 14.23
CA MET A 172 7.18 -3.32 15.63
C MET A 172 6.10 -4.36 15.96
N GLU A 173 6.48 -5.37 16.73
CA GLU A 173 5.50 -6.28 17.32
C GLU A 173 4.88 -5.63 18.56
N ALA A 174 3.58 -5.82 18.74
CA ALA A 174 2.90 -5.34 19.93
C ALA A 174 3.55 -5.99 21.17
N ARG A 175 4.09 -5.17 22.09
CA ARG A 175 4.54 -5.66 23.39
C ARG A 175 3.35 -6.30 24.11
N SER A 176 3.40 -7.61 24.30
CA SER A 176 2.56 -8.27 25.29
C SER A 176 3.10 -7.92 26.67
N GLN A 177 2.75 -6.73 27.17
CA GLN A 177 2.96 -6.44 28.59
C GLN A 177 1.88 -7.16 29.37
N LYS A 178 2.14 -8.42 29.73
CA LYS A 178 1.63 -8.96 31.00
C LYS A 178 2.36 -8.22 32.11
N THR A 179 1.88 -7.05 32.49
CA THR A 179 2.13 -6.55 33.84
C THR A 179 1.25 -7.37 34.77
N GLY A 180 1.87 -8.38 35.38
CA GLY A 180 1.39 -8.99 36.62
C GLY A 180 2.51 -8.94 37.66
N PRO A 181 2.23 -9.17 38.95
CA PRO A 181 0.94 -9.54 39.54
C PRO A 181 0.09 -8.35 40.01
#